data_AF-F1BYJ2-F1
#
_entry.id   AF-F1BYJ2-F1
#
_cell.length_a   1.000
_cell.length_b   1.000
_cell.length_c   1.000
_cell.angle_alpha   90.00
_cell.angle_beta   90.00
_cell.angle_gamma   90.00
#
_symmetry.space_group_name_H-M   'P 1'
#
loop_
_entity.id
_entity.type
_entity.pdbx_description
1 polymer ?
#
loop_
_entity_poly.entity_id
_entity_poly.type
_entity_poly.pdbx_seq_one_letter_code
_entity_poly.pdbx_strand_id
1 'polypeptide(L)' 'TLALIRNSGAEPLVIEYLKTPPDRQTLVGLLGGLGMKPRELLRRKGTPYEELGLDDPKWSDDQLVEL' A
#
# COMPACT_ATOMS: atom_id res chain seq x y z
N THR A 1 1.69 -4.08 15.46
CA THR A 1 2.73 -4.96 14.87
C THR A 1 2.25 -6.41 14.95
N LEU A 2 2.81 -7.33 14.15
CA LEU A 2 2.37 -8.74 14.09
C LEU A 2 2.25 -9.43 15.47
N ALA A 3 3.21 -9.16 16.37
CA ALA A 3 3.19 -9.71 17.73
C ALA A 3 1.95 -9.29 18.54
N LEU A 4 1.49 -8.04 18.40
CA LEU A 4 0.29 -7.56 19.08
C LEU A 4 -0.98 -8.27 18.59
N ILE A 5 -1.05 -8.58 17.29
CA ILE A 5 -2.20 -9.30 16.69
C ILE A 5 -2.23 -10.75 17.20
N ARG A 6 -1.08 -11.43 17.24
CA ARG A 6 -1.00 -12.78 17.82
C ARG A 6 -1.32 -12.80 19.31
N ASN A 7 -0.88 -11.79 20.05
CA ASN A 7 -1.18 -11.67 21.48
C ASN A 7 -2.67 -11.47 21.78
N SER A 8 -3.50 -11.06 20.81
CA SER A 8 -4.96 -11.01 20.96
C SER A 8 -5.65 -12.36 20.74
N GLY A 9 -4.89 -13.43 20.50
CA GLY A 9 -5.40 -14.77 20.18
C GLY A 9 -5.83 -14.94 18.71
N ALA A 10 -5.60 -13.95 17.86
CA ALA A 10 -5.87 -14.04 16.43
C ALA A 10 -4.64 -14.56 15.68
N GLU A 11 -4.83 -15.49 14.75
CA GLU A 11 -3.79 -15.93 13.82
C GLU A 11 -4.00 -15.27 12.45
N PRO A 12 -3.29 -14.16 12.14
CA PRO A 12 -3.48 -13.47 10.88
C PRO A 12 -2.77 -14.21 9.74
N LEU A 13 -3.36 -14.13 8.55
CA LEU A 13 -2.64 -14.45 7.33
C LEU A 13 -1.52 -13.42 7.12
N VAL A 14 -0.27 -13.89 7.05
CA VAL A 14 0.90 -13.04 6.81
C VAL A 14 1.24 -13.07 5.33
N ILE A 15 1.19 -11.90 4.69
CA ILE A 15 1.55 -11.73 3.27
C ILE A 15 2.84 -10.90 3.19
N GLU A 16 3.89 -11.49 2.60
CA GLU A 16 5.13 -10.77 2.28
C GLU A 16 4.94 -9.93 1.01
N TYR A 17 4.32 -8.76 1.14
CA TYR A 17 3.90 -7.93 -0.01
C TYR A 17 5.02 -7.53 -0.99
N LEU A 18 6.29 -7.54 -0.55
CA LEU A 18 7.44 -7.30 -1.44
C LEU A 18 7.75 -8.51 -2.35
N LYS A 19 7.35 -9.72 -1.95
CA LYS A 19 7.50 -10.95 -2.73
C LYS A 19 6.22 -11.32 -3.47
N THR A 20 5.08 -11.04 -2.87
CA THR A 20 3.75 -11.37 -3.39
C THR A 20 2.87 -10.14 -3.25
N PRO A 21 3.06 -9.13 -4.13
CA PRO A 21 2.25 -7.92 -4.09
C PRO A 21 0.78 -8.28 -4.36
N PRO A 22 -0.17 -7.54 -3.75
CA PRO A 22 -1.58 -7.70 -4.08
C PRO A 22 -1.82 -7.32 -5.55
N ASP A 23 -2.80 -7.96 -6.18
CA ASP A 23 -3.28 -7.47 -7.47
C ASP A 23 -4.00 -6.11 -7.32
N ARG A 24 -4.23 -5.45 -8.45
CA ARG A 24 -4.90 -4.14 -8.53
C ARG A 24 -6.23 -4.12 -7.77
N GLN A 25 -7.07 -5.14 -7.99
CA GLN A 25 -8.40 -5.20 -7.40
C GLN A 25 -8.33 -5.28 -5.88
N THR A 26 -7.42 -6.09 -5.37
CA THR A 26 -7.13 -6.25 -3.95
C THR A 26 -6.59 -4.95 -3.36
N LEU A 27 -5.64 -4.29 -4.01
CA LEU A 27 -5.06 -3.02 -3.55
C LEU A 27 -6.13 -1.91 -3.46
N VAL A 28 -6.98 -1.77 -4.48
CA VAL A 28 -8.08 -0.80 -4.47
C VAL A 28 -9.09 -1.11 -3.36
N GLY A 29 -9.41 -2.39 -3.14
CA GLY A 29 -10.28 -2.82 -2.05
C GLY A 29 -9.70 -2.48 -0.66
N LEU A 30 -8.40 -2.69 -0.47
CA LEU A 30 -7.69 -2.33 0.76
C LEU A 30 -7.71 -0.83 1.01
N LEU A 31 -7.44 -0.01 -0.01
CA LEU A 31 -7.51 1.46 0.07
C LEU A 31 -8.91 1.93 0.49
N GLY A 32 -9.96 1.34 -0.09
CA GLY A 32 -11.35 1.61 0.29
C GLY A 32 -11.65 1.23 1.75
N GLY A 33 -11.19 0.06 2.20
CA GLY A 33 -11.34 -0.39 3.59
C GLY A 33 -10.56 0.47 4.61
N LEU A 34 -9.47 1.09 4.18
CA LEU A 34 -8.67 2.02 4.98
C LEU A 34 -9.17 3.47 4.93
N GLY A 35 -10.02 3.81 3.97
CA GLY A 35 -10.45 5.19 3.72
C GLY A 35 -9.31 6.10 3.25
N MET A 36 -8.31 5.54 2.56
CA MET A 36 -7.11 6.25 2.09
C MET A 36 -7.08 6.34 0.56
N LYS A 37 -6.53 7.43 0.04
CA LYS A 37 -6.14 7.55 -1.37
C LYS A 37 -4.77 6.88 -1.61
N PRO A 38 -4.50 6.38 -2.84
CA PRO A 38 -3.21 5.77 -3.18
C PRO A 38 -2.00 6.61 -2.78
N ARG A 39 -2.08 7.93 -2.99
CA ARG A 39 -1.00 8.89 -2.69
C ARG A 39 -0.60 8.91 -1.21
N GLU A 40 -1.55 8.64 -0.31
CA GLU A 40 -1.33 8.60 1.14
C GLU A 40 -0.60 7.31 1.57
N LEU A 41 -0.68 6.25 0.76
CA LEU A 41 -0.04 4.96 1.00
C LEU A 41 1.39 4.89 0.46
N LEU A 42 1.78 5.82 -0.43
CA LEU A 42 3.10 5.81 -1.06
C LEU A 42 4.23 5.95 -0.03
N ARG A 43 5.13 4.97 -0.03
CA ARG A 43 6.35 5.01 0.75
C ARG A 43 7.37 5.94 0.08
N ARG A 44 8.02 6.81 0.86
CA ARG A 44 9.11 7.68 0.37
C ARG A 44 10.49 7.05 0.50
N LYS A 45 10.82 6.56 1.70
CA LYS A 45 12.17 6.07 2.02
C LYS A 45 12.51 4.77 1.28
N GLY A 46 13.58 4.81 0.48
CA GLY A 46 14.08 3.66 -0.26
C GLY A 46 13.27 3.34 -1.53
N THR A 47 12.67 4.36 -2.13
CA THR A 47 11.87 4.29 -3.35
C THR A 47 12.25 5.45 -4.27
N PRO A 48 11.98 5.38 -5.59
CA PRO A 48 12.22 6.49 -6.51
C PRO A 48 11.15 7.60 -6.40
N TYR A 49 10.50 7.77 -5.24
CA TYR A 49 9.39 8.71 -5.03
C TYR A 49 9.72 10.14 -5.47
N GLU A 50 10.90 10.64 -5.06
CA GLU A 50 11.36 11.99 -5.39
C GLU A 50 11.82 12.09 -6.85
N GLU A 51 12.54 11.08 -7.35
CA GLU A 51 13.04 11.03 -8.73
C GLU A 51 11.91 11.03 -9.76
N LEU A 52 10.78 10.37 -9.45
CA LEU A 52 9.59 10.32 -10.31
C LEU A 52 8.58 11.44 -10.03
N GLY A 53 8.81 12.26 -8.99
CA GLY A 53 7.87 13.31 -8.57
C GLY A 53 6.48 12.75 -8.30
N LEU A 54 6.37 11.68 -7.51
CA LEU A 54 5.09 11.00 -7.23
C LEU A 54 4.14 11.82 -6.35
N ASP A 55 4.60 12.96 -5.83
CA ASP A 55 3.78 13.96 -5.15
C ASP A 55 3.11 14.97 -6.10
N ASP A 56 3.49 14.97 -7.38
CA ASP A 56 2.92 15.85 -8.40
C ASP A 56 1.41 15.54 -8.61
N PRO A 57 0.51 16.55 -8.56
CA PRO A 57 -0.92 16.38 -8.83
C PRO A 57 -1.25 15.84 -10.22
N LYS A 58 -0.30 15.85 -11.17
CA LYS A 58 -0.48 15.25 -12.50
C LYS A 58 -0.80 13.75 -12.45
N TRP A 59 -0.33 13.07 -11.40
CA TRP A 59 -0.58 11.63 -11.23
C TRP A 59 -2.01 11.41 -10.73
N SER A 60 -2.80 10.69 -11.52
CA SER A 60 -4.11 10.21 -11.08
C SER A 60 -3.97 9.07 -10.08
N ASP A 61 -5.02 8.84 -9.27
CA ASP A 61 -5.06 7.74 -8.32
C ASP A 61 -4.88 6.38 -9.02
N ASP A 62 -5.47 6.19 -10.21
CA ASP A 62 -5.30 4.97 -11.00
C ASP A 62 -3.84 4.77 -11.45
N GLN A 63 -3.16 5.83 -11.90
CA GLN A 63 -1.74 5.72 -12.28
C GLN A 63 -0.83 5.39 -11.09
N LEU A 64 -1.16 5.88 -9.90
CA LEU A 64 -0.41 5.56 -8.68
C LEU A 64 -0.63 4.12 -8.21
N VAL A 65 -1.74 3.49 -8.59
CA VAL A 65 -2.04 2.07 -8.27
C VAL A 65 -1.36 1.10 -9.25
N GLU A 66 -1.05 1.54 -10.47
CA GLU A 66 -0.39 0.73 -11.51
C GLU A 66 1.15 0.77 -11.46
N LEU A 67 1.73 1.59 -10.58
CA LEU A 67 3.17 1.81 -10.43
C LEU A 67 3.88 0.65 -9.73
#